data_AF-A0AAD1VVF1-F1
#
_entry.id   AF-A0AAD1VVF1-F1
#
_cell.length_a   1.000
_cell.length_b   1.000
_cell.length_c   1.000
_cell.angle_alpha   90.00
_cell.angle_beta   90.00
_cell.angle_gamma   90.00
#
_symmetry.space_group_name_H-M   'P 1'
#
loop_
_entity.id
_entity.type
_entity.pdbx_description
1 polymer ?
#
loop_
_entity_poly.entity_id
_entity_poly.type
_entity_poly.pdbx_seq_one_letter_code
_entity_poly.pdbx_strand_id
1 'polypeptide(L)'
;MKNTIILFTLLSSFFEGTSAYPMDPLPSLRFVTIGDWGGIPLPPYYTKQETLVADEMGKIVAKWGADFVLTVGDNFYYDGVTDVTDFRFKSTYESVFNADSLKNVPWYITAGNHDHNGNVSAQIAYSKVSPRWKYPNLYYDLSFTIPSTNVSVRLLLLDTVTLCGNSDDFLLGQPEGPADEKVAVEQLEWLEEKLRGSKEQYLLVAGHYPVWSVAEHGPTHCLIKDVEPLFKKYNVTAYLCGHDHNLQYLQDDAGIGYVLSGAGNFVEHSLKHKDKVPEGYLRFYEAELENMGGFVYVQITPKEMTITYIQPGGKSLFQTTLHPRFM
;
A
#
# COMPACT_ATOMS: atom_id res chain seq x y z
N MET A 1 37.49 -17.78 78.88
CA MET A 1 37.28 -18.58 77.66
C MET A 1 35.87 -19.15 77.70
N LYS A 2 35.13 -19.02 76.57
CA LYS A 2 33.74 -19.48 76.33
C LYS A 2 32.66 -18.64 77.03
N ASN A 3 31.51 -18.35 76.45
CA ASN A 3 30.97 -18.24 75.10
C ASN A 3 29.56 -17.69 75.36
N THR A 4 29.22 -16.48 74.92
CA THR A 4 27.85 -15.96 75.04
C THR A 4 27.33 -15.65 73.64
N ILE A 5 26.20 -16.28 73.36
CA ILE A 5 25.42 -16.29 72.13
C ILE A 5 24.89 -14.87 71.85
N ILE A 6 25.09 -14.38 70.62
CA ILE A 6 24.37 -13.21 70.08
C ILE A 6 23.52 -13.70 68.91
N LEU A 7 22.21 -13.56 69.06
CA LEU A 7 21.19 -13.87 68.08
C LEU A 7 21.17 -12.75 67.02
N PHE A 8 21.52 -13.05 65.77
CA PHE A 8 21.34 -12.14 64.64
C PHE A 8 20.02 -12.46 63.93
N THR A 9 19.03 -11.59 64.10
CA THR A 9 17.84 -11.52 63.25
C THR A 9 18.24 -10.88 61.91
N LEU A 10 18.36 -11.69 60.86
CA LEU A 10 18.43 -11.22 59.48
C LEU A 10 16.99 -10.96 59.00
N LEU A 11 16.60 -9.69 58.92
CA LEU A 11 15.46 -9.28 58.09
C LEU A 11 15.87 -9.43 56.62
N SER A 12 15.28 -10.40 55.94
CA SER A 12 15.31 -10.50 54.48
C SER A 12 14.42 -9.40 53.89
N SER A 13 15.01 -8.30 53.44
CA SER A 13 14.33 -7.37 52.54
C SER A 13 14.28 -7.98 51.14
N PHE A 14 13.12 -8.52 50.78
CA PHE A 14 12.77 -8.80 49.39
C PHE A 14 12.66 -7.46 48.65
N PHE A 15 13.66 -7.15 47.81
CA PHE A 15 13.47 -6.21 46.72
C PHE A 15 12.81 -6.98 45.57
N GLU A 16 11.49 -6.86 45.46
CA GLU A 16 10.78 -7.17 44.21
C GLU A 16 11.14 -6.08 43.19
N GLY A 17 12.12 -6.41 42.34
CA GLY A 17 12.59 -5.57 41.26
C GLY A 17 11.76 -5.76 39.99
N THR A 18 11.19 -4.64 39.54
CA THR A 18 10.70 -4.32 38.20
C THR A 18 9.45 -5.04 37.69
N SER A 19 8.30 -4.41 37.98
CA SER A 19 7.19 -4.33 37.02
C SER A 19 7.73 -3.81 35.69
N ALA A 20 7.84 -4.69 34.70
CA ALA A 20 7.90 -4.28 33.31
C ALA A 20 6.54 -3.64 33.00
N TYR A 21 6.44 -2.32 33.16
CA TYR A 21 5.37 -1.57 32.50
C TYR A 21 5.47 -1.92 31.02
N PRO A 22 4.40 -2.45 30.38
CA PRO A 22 4.42 -2.62 28.93
C PRO A 22 4.73 -1.24 28.36
N MET A 23 5.88 -1.10 27.68
CA MET A 23 6.14 0.11 26.91
C MET A 23 4.99 0.16 25.91
N ASP A 24 4.14 1.19 26.03
CA ASP A 24 3.13 1.44 25.01
C ASP A 24 3.83 1.43 23.65
N PRO A 25 3.29 0.69 22.67
CA PRO A 25 3.91 0.62 21.36
C PRO A 25 4.09 2.04 20.82
N LEU A 26 5.23 2.30 20.18
CA LEU A 26 5.58 3.62 19.64
C LEU A 26 4.38 4.24 18.90
N PRO A 27 4.03 5.51 19.19
CA PRO A 27 2.97 6.20 18.48
C PRO A 27 3.21 6.16 16.98
N SER A 28 2.29 5.54 16.24
CA SER A 28 2.47 5.31 14.82
C SER A 28 1.15 5.17 14.09
N LEU A 29 1.10 5.65 12.84
CA LEU A 29 0.11 5.27 11.84
C LEU A 29 0.60 3.99 11.14
N ARG A 30 -0.26 2.98 10.98
CA ARG A 30 0.09 1.68 10.39
C ARG A 30 -0.90 1.34 9.30
N PHE A 31 -0.43 0.87 8.15
CA PHE A 31 -1.32 0.37 7.12
C PHE A 31 -0.69 -0.74 6.29
N VAL A 32 -1.54 -1.52 5.66
CA VAL A 32 -1.14 -2.46 4.61
C VAL A 32 -1.44 -1.82 3.25
N THR A 33 -0.59 -2.04 2.27
CA THR A 33 -0.92 -1.77 0.86
C THR A 33 -0.80 -3.04 0.02
N ILE A 34 -1.77 -3.21 -0.88
CA ILE A 34 -1.91 -4.38 -1.76
C ILE A 34 -2.51 -3.94 -3.11
N GLY A 35 -1.91 -4.36 -4.21
CA GLY A 35 -2.41 -4.20 -5.56
C GLY A 35 -2.76 -5.53 -6.17
N ASP A 36 -3.52 -5.50 -7.26
CA ASP A 36 -3.55 -6.60 -8.20
C ASP A 36 -4.01 -7.90 -7.54
N TRP A 37 -5.03 -7.77 -6.69
CA TRP A 37 -5.52 -8.83 -5.80
C TRP A 37 -6.83 -9.44 -6.29
N GLY A 38 -7.40 -8.93 -7.38
CA GLY A 38 -8.80 -9.13 -7.79
C GLY A 38 -9.20 -10.51 -8.31
N GLY A 39 -8.57 -11.60 -7.86
CA GLY A 39 -8.96 -12.96 -8.17
C GLY A 39 -9.01 -13.26 -9.67
N ILE A 40 -10.05 -14.00 -10.08
CA ILE A 40 -10.32 -14.34 -11.49
C ILE A 40 -11.84 -14.33 -11.74
N PRO A 41 -12.31 -14.18 -13.00
CA PRO A 41 -13.75 -14.16 -13.30
C PRO A 41 -14.40 -15.55 -13.35
N LEU A 42 -13.63 -16.62 -13.12
CA LEU A 42 -14.10 -18.00 -13.11
C LEU A 42 -14.20 -18.55 -11.68
N PRO A 43 -15.19 -19.40 -11.37
CA PRO A 43 -15.25 -20.07 -10.06
C PRO A 43 -13.90 -20.72 -9.68
N PRO A 44 -13.43 -20.55 -8.44
CA PRO A 44 -14.15 -20.02 -7.28
C PRO A 44 -14.09 -18.49 -7.11
N TYR A 45 -13.65 -17.75 -8.13
CA TYR A 45 -13.53 -16.29 -8.23
C TYR A 45 -12.41 -15.65 -7.41
N TYR A 46 -11.52 -16.50 -6.89
CA TYR A 46 -10.28 -16.14 -6.23
C TYR A 46 -9.18 -17.12 -6.63
N THR A 47 -7.93 -16.77 -6.39
CA THR A 47 -6.79 -17.67 -6.61
C THR A 47 -6.19 -18.18 -5.29
N LYS A 48 -5.30 -19.17 -5.39
CA LYS A 48 -4.57 -19.66 -4.23
C LYS A 48 -3.66 -18.56 -3.65
N GLN A 49 -2.97 -17.82 -4.52
CA GLN A 49 -2.09 -16.72 -4.16
C GLN A 49 -2.86 -15.66 -3.37
N GLU A 50 -4.00 -15.21 -3.89
CA GLU A 50 -4.87 -14.25 -3.22
C GLU A 50 -5.27 -14.71 -1.82
N THR A 51 -5.71 -15.97 -1.66
CA THR A 51 -6.10 -16.49 -0.33
C THR A 51 -4.92 -16.57 0.64
N LEU A 52 -3.73 -16.95 0.17
CA LEU A 52 -2.53 -17.01 1.01
C LEU A 52 -2.05 -15.62 1.45
N VAL A 53 -2.14 -14.64 0.55
CA VAL A 53 -1.86 -13.23 0.83
C VAL A 53 -2.88 -12.68 1.84
N ALA A 54 -4.17 -12.92 1.63
CA ALA A 54 -5.24 -12.49 2.53
C ALA A 54 -5.10 -13.09 3.94
N ASP A 55 -4.78 -14.39 4.04
CA ASP A 55 -4.52 -15.07 5.30
C ASP A 55 -3.32 -14.44 6.03
N GLU A 56 -2.24 -14.15 5.31
CA GLU A 56 -1.05 -13.55 5.90
C GLU A 56 -1.28 -12.10 6.32
N MET A 57 -2.00 -11.30 5.54
CA MET A 57 -2.48 -9.98 5.95
C MET A 57 -3.27 -10.07 7.26
N GLY A 58 -4.17 -11.05 7.37
CA GLY A 58 -4.93 -11.31 8.60
C GLY A 58 -4.03 -11.54 9.82
N LYS A 59 -2.97 -12.35 9.67
CA LYS A 59 -2.00 -12.61 10.75
C LYS A 59 -1.15 -11.39 11.09
N ILE A 60 -0.65 -10.66 10.09
CA ILE A 60 0.15 -9.46 10.30
C ILE A 60 -0.67 -8.38 11.00
N VAL A 61 -1.91 -8.13 10.55
CA VAL A 61 -2.79 -7.14 11.18
C VAL A 61 -3.19 -7.59 12.59
N ALA A 62 -3.42 -8.88 12.84
CA ALA A 62 -3.67 -9.38 14.20
C ALA A 62 -2.47 -9.16 15.14
N LYS A 63 -1.24 -9.27 14.62
CA LYS A 63 -0.01 -9.15 15.40
C LYS A 63 0.46 -7.71 15.60
N TRP A 64 0.40 -6.89 14.55
CA TRP A 64 1.01 -5.56 14.52
C TRP A 64 -0.03 -4.43 14.47
N GLY A 65 -1.29 -4.74 14.16
CA GLY A 65 -2.33 -3.74 13.93
C GLY A 65 -2.16 -3.03 12.58
N ALA A 66 -3.28 -2.54 12.07
CA ALA A 66 -3.35 -1.62 10.93
C ALA A 66 -4.55 -0.68 11.13
N ASP A 67 -4.33 0.60 10.87
CA ASP A 67 -5.36 1.64 10.91
C ASP A 67 -6.21 1.62 9.63
N PHE A 68 -5.64 1.17 8.52
CA PHE A 68 -6.33 0.95 7.25
C PHE A 68 -5.59 -0.02 6.32
N VAL A 69 -6.26 -0.43 5.25
CA VAL A 69 -5.68 -1.05 4.06
C VAL A 69 -5.80 -0.07 2.89
N LEU A 70 -4.76 0.02 2.07
CA LEU A 70 -4.72 0.83 0.85
C LEU A 70 -4.63 -0.10 -0.37
N THR A 71 -5.62 -0.07 -1.25
CA THR A 71 -5.49 -0.76 -2.55
C THR A 71 -4.83 0.14 -3.58
N VAL A 72 -4.02 -0.46 -4.45
CA VAL A 72 -3.37 0.21 -5.60
C VAL A 72 -3.90 -0.32 -6.94
N GLY A 73 -5.20 -0.62 -7.01
CA GLY A 73 -5.91 -0.99 -8.24
C GLY A 73 -5.96 -2.48 -8.54
N ASP A 74 -6.64 -2.77 -9.67
CA ASP A 74 -7.00 -4.10 -10.17
C ASP A 74 -7.70 -4.97 -9.12
N ASN A 75 -8.79 -4.39 -8.63
CA ASN A 75 -9.59 -4.95 -7.54
C ASN A 75 -10.43 -6.15 -8.00
N PHE A 76 -10.78 -6.22 -9.29
CA PHE A 76 -11.55 -7.34 -9.85
C PHE A 76 -11.12 -7.68 -11.28
N TYR A 77 -10.35 -8.76 -11.46
CA TYR A 77 -9.94 -9.22 -12.79
C TYR A 77 -11.09 -9.92 -13.55
N TYR A 78 -11.12 -9.87 -14.89
CA TYR A 78 -10.32 -9.02 -15.79
C TYR A 78 -11.09 -7.78 -16.30
N ASP A 79 -12.40 -7.73 -16.03
CA ASP A 79 -13.30 -6.69 -16.56
C ASP A 79 -14.11 -6.03 -15.43
N GLY A 80 -13.50 -5.90 -14.25
CA GLY A 80 -14.08 -5.22 -13.12
C GLY A 80 -15.36 -5.89 -12.61
N VAL A 81 -16.29 -5.04 -12.18
CA VAL A 81 -17.65 -5.40 -11.76
C VAL A 81 -18.68 -4.76 -12.68
N THR A 82 -19.87 -5.32 -12.75
CA THR A 82 -20.95 -4.84 -13.62
C THR A 82 -21.81 -3.76 -12.96
N ASP A 83 -22.19 -3.96 -11.70
CA ASP A 83 -22.98 -3.03 -10.89
C ASP A 83 -22.70 -3.19 -9.38
N VAL A 84 -23.35 -2.37 -8.55
CA VAL A 84 -23.13 -2.34 -7.09
C VAL A 84 -23.58 -3.62 -6.36
N THR A 85 -24.37 -4.47 -7.03
CA THR A 85 -24.84 -5.77 -6.52
C THR A 85 -24.09 -6.96 -7.09
N ASP A 86 -23.06 -6.71 -7.90
CA ASP A 86 -22.22 -7.76 -8.48
C ASP A 86 -21.69 -8.70 -7.39
N PHE A 87 -21.87 -10.01 -7.60
CA PHE A 87 -21.48 -11.02 -6.63
C PHE A 87 -19.97 -11.05 -6.38
N ARG A 88 -19.15 -10.50 -7.30
CA ARG A 88 -17.69 -10.40 -7.19
C ARG A 88 -17.24 -9.65 -5.95
N PHE A 89 -17.96 -8.62 -5.51
CA PHE A 89 -17.68 -7.97 -4.23
C PHE A 89 -17.72 -8.96 -3.07
N LYS A 90 -18.66 -9.92 -3.09
CA LYS A 90 -18.74 -10.94 -2.05
C LYS A 90 -17.71 -12.04 -2.24
N SER A 91 -17.57 -12.58 -3.45
CA SER A 91 -16.77 -13.78 -3.70
C SER A 91 -15.27 -13.53 -3.72
N THR A 92 -14.85 -12.37 -4.22
CA THR A 92 -13.44 -11.99 -4.39
C THR A 92 -12.97 -11.09 -3.25
N TYR A 93 -13.81 -10.19 -2.73
CA TYR A 93 -13.39 -9.31 -1.64
C TYR A 93 -13.86 -9.77 -0.26
N GLU A 94 -15.17 -9.75 0.01
CA GLU A 94 -15.68 -9.92 1.38
C GLU A 94 -15.40 -11.32 1.96
N SER A 95 -15.48 -12.36 1.12
CA SER A 95 -15.28 -13.75 1.55
C SER A 95 -13.81 -14.14 1.63
N VAL A 96 -12.92 -13.46 0.91
CA VAL A 96 -11.47 -13.74 0.90
C VAL A 96 -10.79 -13.01 2.05
N PHE A 97 -11.00 -11.70 2.16
CA PHE A 97 -10.40 -10.87 3.22
C PHE A 97 -11.26 -10.88 4.50
N ASN A 98 -11.51 -12.08 5.03
CA ASN A 98 -12.51 -12.33 6.07
C ASN A 98 -11.93 -12.54 7.49
N ALA A 99 -10.61 -12.44 7.67
CA ALA A 99 -9.98 -12.61 8.97
C ALA A 99 -10.56 -11.63 10.01
N ASP A 100 -10.75 -12.07 11.26
CA ASP A 100 -11.35 -11.24 12.32
C ASP A 100 -10.60 -9.91 12.53
N SER A 101 -9.27 -9.92 12.33
CA SER A 101 -8.41 -8.74 12.39
C SER A 101 -8.61 -7.75 11.24
N LEU A 102 -9.23 -8.15 10.12
CA LEU A 102 -9.45 -7.32 8.93
C LEU A 102 -10.90 -6.85 8.77
N LYS A 103 -11.87 -7.49 9.45
CA LYS A 103 -13.31 -7.20 9.27
C LYS A 103 -13.70 -5.75 9.52
N ASN A 104 -13.01 -5.08 10.44
CA ASN A 104 -13.30 -3.70 10.85
C ASN A 104 -12.25 -2.68 10.38
N VAL A 105 -11.22 -3.12 9.66
CA VAL A 105 -10.19 -2.22 9.12
C VAL A 105 -10.75 -1.58 7.85
N PRO A 106 -10.76 -0.23 7.73
CA PRO A 106 -11.20 0.42 6.50
C PRO A 106 -10.21 0.20 5.35
N TRP A 107 -10.73 0.02 4.14
CA TRP A 107 -10.01 -0.16 2.90
C TRP A 107 -10.22 1.07 2.02
N TYR A 108 -9.15 1.83 1.77
CA TYR A 108 -9.14 2.95 0.83
C TYR A 108 -8.75 2.44 -0.55
N ILE A 109 -9.60 2.72 -1.52
CA ILE A 109 -9.58 2.04 -2.82
C ILE A 109 -9.05 2.97 -3.91
N THR A 110 -8.24 2.42 -4.81
CA THR A 110 -7.98 2.99 -6.13
C THR A 110 -8.40 1.98 -7.21
N ALA A 111 -8.71 2.46 -8.41
CA ALA A 111 -9.00 1.62 -9.57
C ALA A 111 -7.76 1.41 -10.44
N GLY A 112 -7.62 0.22 -11.01
CA GLY A 112 -6.65 -0.11 -12.05
C GLY A 112 -7.28 -0.25 -13.43
N ASN A 113 -6.52 -0.69 -14.42
CA ASN A 113 -7.01 -0.84 -15.80
C ASN A 113 -8.17 -1.84 -15.90
N HIS A 114 -8.07 -2.99 -15.21
CA HIS A 114 -9.11 -4.01 -15.26
C HIS A 114 -10.41 -3.54 -14.60
N ASP A 115 -10.33 -2.66 -13.61
CA ASP A 115 -11.51 -2.06 -12.99
C ASP A 115 -12.26 -1.14 -13.95
N HIS A 116 -11.52 -0.39 -14.79
CA HIS A 116 -12.03 0.53 -15.80
C HIS A 116 -12.60 -0.16 -17.05
N ASN A 117 -12.23 -1.41 -17.30
CA ASN A 117 -12.94 -2.26 -18.28
C ASN A 117 -14.38 -2.57 -17.83
N GLY A 118 -14.63 -2.52 -16.52
CA GLY A 118 -15.94 -2.68 -15.91
C GLY A 118 -16.59 -1.37 -15.51
N ASN A 119 -17.25 -1.37 -14.35
CA ASN A 119 -18.00 -0.23 -13.82
C ASN A 119 -17.36 0.32 -12.53
N VAL A 120 -16.40 1.23 -12.66
CA VAL A 120 -15.77 1.89 -11.49
C VAL A 120 -16.79 2.68 -10.65
N SER A 121 -17.85 3.23 -11.27
CA SER A 121 -18.92 3.90 -10.52
C SER A 121 -19.67 2.94 -9.59
N ALA A 122 -19.76 1.65 -9.93
CA ALA A 122 -20.29 0.63 -9.04
C ALA A 122 -19.36 0.38 -7.84
N GLN A 123 -18.04 0.37 -8.05
CA GLN A 123 -17.06 0.30 -6.96
C GLN A 123 -17.16 1.51 -6.03
N ILE A 124 -17.31 2.72 -6.56
CA ILE A 124 -17.58 3.92 -5.75
C ILE A 124 -18.88 3.76 -4.96
N ALA A 125 -19.96 3.32 -5.62
CA ALA A 125 -21.27 3.12 -5.01
C ALA A 125 -21.25 2.03 -3.90
N TYR A 126 -20.38 1.03 -4.01
CA TYR A 126 -20.23 -0.04 -3.03
C TYR A 126 -19.78 0.46 -1.65
N SER A 127 -19.21 1.67 -1.57
CA SER A 127 -18.93 2.37 -0.30
C SER A 127 -20.17 2.62 0.56
N LYS A 128 -21.38 2.58 -0.03
CA LYS A 128 -22.66 2.67 0.66
C LYS A 128 -23.20 1.30 1.12
N VAL A 129 -22.62 0.21 0.63
CA VAL A 129 -23.00 -1.17 0.93
C VAL A 129 -22.07 -1.75 2.00
N SER A 130 -20.76 -1.67 1.79
CA SER A 130 -19.77 -2.18 2.74
C SER A 130 -19.14 -1.05 3.56
N PRO A 131 -19.28 -1.05 4.90
CA PRO A 131 -18.76 0.02 5.74
C PRO A 131 -17.23 0.07 5.78
N ARG A 132 -16.53 -1.01 5.40
CA ARG A 132 -15.07 -1.01 5.29
C ARG A 132 -14.56 -0.62 3.91
N TRP A 133 -15.40 -0.65 2.87
CA TRP A 133 -15.02 -0.19 1.53
C TRP A 133 -15.12 1.34 1.45
N LYS A 134 -13.98 2.03 1.24
CA LYS A 134 -13.89 3.49 1.19
C LYS A 134 -13.38 3.94 -0.17
N TYR A 135 -14.32 4.16 -1.09
CA TYR A 135 -14.02 4.72 -2.40
C TYR A 135 -14.98 5.89 -2.72
N PRO A 136 -14.68 7.11 -2.25
CA PRO A 136 -15.60 8.24 -2.34
C PRO A 136 -15.66 8.89 -3.73
N ASN A 137 -14.57 8.82 -4.50
CA ASN A 137 -14.43 9.36 -5.84
C ASN A 137 -13.23 8.70 -6.53
N LEU A 138 -13.05 8.87 -7.85
CA LEU A 138 -11.94 8.29 -8.63
C LEU A 138 -10.57 8.64 -8.05
N TYR A 139 -10.38 9.92 -7.72
CA TYR A 139 -9.21 10.44 -7.03
C TYR A 139 -9.64 11.29 -5.83
N TYR A 140 -8.89 11.23 -4.73
CA TYR A 140 -9.24 11.89 -3.47
C TYR A 140 -8.06 11.98 -2.50
N ASP A 141 -8.16 12.82 -1.48
CA ASP A 141 -7.14 12.99 -0.45
C ASP A 141 -7.59 12.51 0.93
N LEU A 142 -6.63 12.01 1.69
CA LEU A 142 -6.76 11.62 3.08
C LEU A 142 -5.70 12.35 3.91
N SER A 143 -6.07 12.68 5.15
CA SER A 143 -5.15 13.29 6.12
C SER A 143 -5.30 12.56 7.45
N PHE A 144 -4.16 12.20 8.03
CA PHE A 144 -4.07 11.48 9.29
C PHE A 144 -3.14 12.22 10.22
N THR A 145 -3.43 12.17 11.51
CA THR A 145 -2.50 12.58 12.57
C THR A 145 -2.04 11.34 13.29
N ILE A 146 -0.72 11.16 13.44
CA ILE A 146 -0.16 10.04 14.19
C ILE A 146 -0.68 10.14 15.64
N PRO A 147 -1.32 9.09 16.18
CA PRO A 147 -1.96 9.14 17.50
C PRO A 147 -1.05 9.71 18.57
N SER A 148 -1.58 10.58 19.44
CA SER A 148 -0.81 11.20 20.54
C SER A 148 0.39 12.07 20.11
N THR A 149 0.40 12.57 18.87
CA THR A 149 1.44 13.48 18.36
C THR A 149 0.84 14.60 17.50
N ASN A 150 1.65 15.58 17.09
CA ASN A 150 1.29 16.62 16.12
C ASN A 150 1.84 16.34 14.71
N VAL A 151 2.30 15.12 14.45
CA VAL A 151 2.83 14.74 13.14
C VAL A 151 1.70 14.23 12.27
N SER A 152 1.57 14.80 11.07
CA SER A 152 0.51 14.44 10.13
C SER A 152 1.06 13.84 8.83
N VAL A 153 0.20 13.02 8.22
CA VAL A 153 0.43 12.30 6.97
C VAL A 153 -0.68 12.68 6.00
N ARG A 154 -0.31 13.12 4.80
CA ARG A 154 -1.25 13.27 3.68
C ARG A 154 -1.05 12.15 2.70
N LEU A 155 -2.14 11.54 2.25
CA LEU A 155 -2.15 10.52 1.21
C LEU A 155 -3.08 10.98 0.10
N LEU A 156 -2.54 11.14 -1.11
CA LEU A 156 -3.28 11.51 -2.32
C LEU A 156 -3.47 10.26 -3.18
N LEU A 157 -4.70 9.87 -3.43
CA LEU A 157 -5.03 8.70 -4.25
C LEU A 157 -5.44 9.18 -5.63
N LEU A 158 -4.75 8.69 -6.65
CA LEU A 158 -4.93 9.02 -8.06
C LEU A 158 -5.68 7.89 -8.77
N ASP A 159 -6.43 8.29 -9.80
CA ASP A 159 -6.90 7.39 -10.84
C ASP A 159 -5.98 7.56 -12.05
N THR A 160 -4.97 6.69 -12.15
CA THR A 160 -3.95 6.78 -13.20
C THR A 160 -4.49 6.40 -14.58
N VAL A 161 -5.60 5.68 -14.64
CA VAL A 161 -6.27 5.31 -15.90
C VAL A 161 -6.91 6.53 -16.55
N THR A 162 -7.67 7.32 -15.79
CA THR A 162 -8.24 8.57 -16.28
C THR A 162 -7.19 9.64 -16.58
N LEU A 163 -6.04 9.58 -15.90
CA LEU A 163 -4.92 10.51 -16.13
C LEU A 163 -4.12 10.15 -17.39
N CYS A 164 -3.84 8.86 -17.63
CA CYS A 164 -2.89 8.42 -18.65
C CYS A 164 -3.48 7.59 -19.78
N GLY A 165 -4.70 7.07 -19.63
CA GLY A 165 -5.31 6.09 -20.52
C GLY A 165 -5.42 4.70 -19.90
N ASN A 166 -6.30 3.87 -20.45
CA ASN A 166 -6.39 2.46 -20.08
C ASN A 166 -5.34 1.66 -20.88
N SER A 167 -4.45 0.94 -20.21
CA SER A 167 -3.40 0.14 -20.85
C SER A 167 -3.97 -0.99 -21.70
N ASP A 168 -5.15 -1.52 -21.36
CA ASP A 168 -5.83 -2.60 -22.09
C ASP A 168 -6.38 -2.14 -23.46
N ASP A 169 -6.51 -0.84 -23.70
CA ASP A 169 -6.92 -0.28 -24.99
C ASP A 169 -5.80 -0.36 -26.04
N PHE A 170 -4.55 -0.65 -25.63
CA PHE A 170 -3.37 -0.58 -26.49
C PHE A 170 -2.64 -1.92 -26.58
N LEU A 171 -2.22 -2.30 -27.79
CA LEU A 171 -1.59 -3.61 -28.07
C LEU A 171 -0.31 -3.88 -27.27
N LEU A 172 0.39 -2.84 -26.82
CA LEU A 172 1.63 -2.95 -26.07
C LEU A 172 1.42 -2.99 -24.55
N GLY A 173 0.17 -2.91 -24.06
CA GLY A 173 -0.12 -2.85 -22.63
C GLY A 173 0.49 -1.62 -21.97
N GLN A 174 0.50 -0.49 -22.69
CA GLN A 174 1.00 0.80 -22.23
C GLN A 174 -0.06 1.86 -22.46
N PRO A 175 -0.38 2.71 -21.48
CA PRO A 175 -1.34 3.79 -21.67
C PRO A 175 -0.72 4.89 -22.56
N GLU A 176 -1.28 5.09 -23.76
CA GLU A 176 -0.75 6.07 -24.75
C GLU A 176 -1.42 7.45 -24.68
N GLY A 177 -2.48 7.60 -23.87
CA GLY A 177 -3.16 8.87 -23.63
C GLY A 177 -4.55 8.68 -22.99
N PRO A 178 -5.05 9.68 -22.24
CA PRO A 178 -6.35 9.58 -21.57
C PRO A 178 -7.50 9.55 -22.57
N ALA A 179 -8.58 8.85 -22.21
CA ALA A 179 -9.82 8.84 -22.98
C ALA A 179 -10.50 10.22 -23.04
N ASP A 180 -10.32 11.04 -21.99
CA ASP A 180 -10.79 12.42 -21.91
C ASP A 180 -9.66 13.32 -21.36
N GLU A 181 -9.06 14.12 -22.25
CA GLU A 181 -7.98 15.04 -21.89
C GLU A 181 -8.39 16.05 -20.82
N LYS A 182 -9.66 16.49 -20.80
CA LYS A 182 -10.13 17.48 -19.84
C LYS A 182 -10.15 16.89 -18.43
N VAL A 183 -10.63 15.64 -18.30
CA VAL A 183 -10.63 14.92 -17.01
C VAL A 183 -9.20 14.69 -16.51
N ALA A 184 -8.28 14.34 -17.41
CA ALA A 184 -6.87 14.17 -17.07
C ALA A 184 -6.24 15.48 -16.56
N VAL A 185 -6.48 16.60 -17.26
CA VAL A 185 -6.00 17.93 -16.85
C VAL A 185 -6.60 18.36 -15.50
N GLU A 186 -7.91 18.18 -15.30
CA GLU A 186 -8.58 18.51 -14.03
C GLU A 186 -7.97 17.73 -12.85
N GLN A 187 -7.67 16.43 -13.03
CA GLN A 187 -7.01 15.62 -12.01
C GLN A 187 -5.56 16.06 -11.76
N LEU A 188 -4.80 16.41 -12.81
CA LEU A 188 -3.42 16.88 -12.68
C LEU A 188 -3.33 18.23 -11.95
N GLU A 189 -4.25 19.16 -12.28
CA GLU A 189 -4.38 20.45 -11.58
C GLU A 189 -4.76 20.26 -10.11
N TRP A 190 -5.71 19.35 -9.83
CA TRP A 190 -6.06 18.95 -8.47
C TRP A 190 -4.86 18.40 -7.70
N LEU A 191 -4.07 17.53 -8.32
CA LEU A 191 -2.86 16.97 -7.71
C LEU A 191 -1.86 18.07 -7.36
N GLU A 192 -1.52 18.96 -8.31
CA GLU A 192 -0.59 20.07 -8.05
C GLU A 192 -1.12 21.00 -6.93
N GLU A 193 -2.42 21.29 -6.92
CA GLU A 193 -3.06 22.08 -5.86
C GLU A 193 -2.87 21.44 -4.47
N LYS A 194 -3.17 20.14 -4.36
CA LYS A 194 -3.06 19.38 -3.10
C LYS A 194 -1.63 19.22 -2.62
N LEU A 195 -0.68 19.00 -3.53
CA LEU A 195 0.75 18.93 -3.23
C LEU A 195 1.27 20.29 -2.74
N ARG A 196 0.96 21.37 -3.48
CA ARG A 196 1.35 22.74 -3.12
C ARG A 196 0.78 23.18 -1.77
N GLY A 197 -0.46 22.77 -1.46
CA GLY A 197 -1.14 23.09 -0.21
C GLY A 197 -0.74 22.24 0.99
N SER A 198 0.04 21.17 0.80
CA SER A 198 0.35 20.20 1.85
C SER A 198 1.37 20.75 2.86
N LYS A 199 1.00 20.67 4.14
CA LYS A 199 1.84 21.04 5.31
C LYS A 199 2.13 19.84 6.20
N GLU A 200 1.82 18.64 5.74
CA GLU A 200 2.05 17.39 6.43
C GLU A 200 3.52 16.99 6.34
N GLN A 201 4.05 16.41 7.42
CA GLN A 201 5.42 15.94 7.52
C GLN A 201 5.69 14.76 6.59
N TYR A 202 4.68 13.93 6.32
CA TYR A 202 4.73 12.88 5.31
C TYR A 202 3.72 13.19 4.22
N LEU A 203 4.16 13.13 2.98
CA LEU A 203 3.32 13.33 1.81
C LEU A 203 3.45 12.11 0.90
N LEU A 204 2.38 11.34 0.81
CA LEU A 204 2.31 10.11 0.04
C LEU A 204 1.36 10.30 -1.13
N VAL A 205 1.66 9.64 -2.24
CA VAL A 205 0.77 9.56 -3.40
C VAL A 205 0.61 8.09 -3.76
N ALA A 206 -0.60 7.67 -4.12
CA ALA A 206 -0.88 6.31 -4.58
C ALA A 206 -1.65 6.34 -5.89
N GLY A 207 -1.42 5.36 -6.75
CA GLY A 207 -2.16 5.15 -7.99
C GLY A 207 -1.82 3.77 -8.55
N HIS A 208 -2.53 3.32 -9.58
CA HIS A 208 -2.33 1.96 -10.05
C HIS A 208 -1.02 1.79 -10.84
N TYR A 209 -0.79 2.61 -11.86
CA TYR A 209 0.38 2.47 -12.73
C TYR A 209 1.69 2.92 -12.06
N PRO A 210 2.82 2.24 -12.33
CA PRO A 210 4.11 2.63 -11.78
C PRO A 210 4.70 3.87 -12.48
N VAL A 211 5.29 4.78 -11.72
CA VAL A 211 6.24 5.77 -12.30
C VAL A 211 7.48 5.04 -12.79
N TRP A 212 8.07 4.21 -11.93
CA TRP A 212 9.24 3.39 -12.24
C TRP A 212 8.95 1.93 -11.89
N SER A 213 9.28 1.04 -12.81
CA SER A 213 9.28 -0.40 -12.61
C SER A 213 10.24 -1.04 -13.62
N VAL A 214 10.88 -2.14 -13.24
CA VAL A 214 11.76 -2.90 -14.13
C VAL A 214 11.05 -4.03 -14.88
N ALA A 215 9.74 -4.24 -14.64
CA ALA A 215 9.08 -5.50 -14.98
C ALA A 215 8.34 -5.49 -16.35
N GLU A 216 7.24 -6.22 -16.50
CA GLU A 216 6.54 -6.51 -17.76
C GLU A 216 5.91 -5.29 -18.45
N HIS A 217 5.34 -4.37 -17.68
CA HIS A 217 4.84 -3.08 -18.13
C HIS A 217 5.93 -2.01 -18.01
N GLY A 218 6.63 -1.96 -16.87
CA GLY A 218 7.74 -1.03 -16.69
C GLY A 218 7.30 0.42 -16.46
N PRO A 219 8.16 1.42 -16.76
CA PRO A 219 7.87 2.80 -16.39
C PRO A 219 6.75 3.42 -17.23
N THR A 220 5.78 4.08 -16.59
CA THR A 220 4.66 4.73 -17.29
C THR A 220 5.04 6.13 -17.78
N HIS A 221 5.15 6.31 -19.10
CA HIS A 221 5.66 7.55 -19.69
C HIS A 221 4.87 8.81 -19.28
N CYS A 222 3.54 8.73 -19.28
CA CYS A 222 2.65 9.81 -18.82
C CYS A 222 2.99 10.26 -17.39
N LEU A 223 3.20 9.32 -16.46
CA LEU A 223 3.51 9.65 -15.08
C LEU A 223 4.92 10.24 -14.92
N ILE A 224 5.92 9.71 -15.63
CA ILE A 224 7.28 10.28 -15.62
C ILE A 224 7.27 11.73 -16.14
N LYS A 225 6.49 11.98 -17.19
CA LYS A 225 6.46 13.28 -17.84
C LYS A 225 5.70 14.33 -17.03
N ASP A 226 4.52 13.98 -16.54
CA ASP A 226 3.56 14.97 -16.03
C ASP A 226 3.41 14.93 -14.50
N VAL A 227 3.71 13.80 -13.85
CA VAL A 227 3.48 13.59 -12.40
C VAL A 227 4.77 13.60 -11.58
N GLU A 228 5.80 12.86 -11.99
CA GLU A 228 7.08 12.77 -11.28
C GLU A 228 7.74 14.15 -11.04
N PRO A 229 7.68 15.13 -11.97
CA PRO A 229 8.22 16.46 -11.71
C PRO A 229 7.52 17.17 -10.54
N LEU A 230 6.22 16.92 -10.33
CA LEU A 230 5.48 17.45 -9.19
C LEU A 230 5.94 16.79 -7.89
N PHE A 231 6.22 15.49 -7.90
CA PHE A 231 6.74 14.78 -6.73
C PHE A 231 8.06 15.39 -6.26
N LYS A 232 8.98 15.64 -7.20
CA LYS A 232 10.27 16.29 -6.94
C LYS A 232 10.09 17.74 -6.48
N LYS A 233 9.19 18.51 -7.11
CA LYS A 233 8.92 19.91 -6.77
C LYS A 233 8.37 20.09 -5.35
N TYR A 234 7.58 19.14 -4.86
CA TYR A 234 6.88 19.22 -3.58
C TYR A 234 7.41 18.24 -2.50
N ASN A 235 8.59 17.65 -2.71
CA ASN A 235 9.22 16.68 -1.81
C ASN A 235 8.28 15.54 -1.37
N VAL A 236 7.58 14.90 -2.30
CA VAL A 236 6.77 13.72 -1.97
C VAL A 236 7.67 12.66 -1.31
N THR A 237 7.23 12.08 -0.19
CA THR A 237 7.98 11.06 0.54
C THR A 237 8.02 9.76 -0.25
N ALA A 238 6.86 9.27 -0.69
CA ALA A 238 6.77 8.05 -1.49
C ALA A 238 5.58 8.03 -2.44
N TYR A 239 5.74 7.31 -3.55
CA TYR A 239 4.68 6.90 -4.46
C TYR A 239 4.40 5.39 -4.29
N LEU A 240 3.13 5.00 -4.15
CA LEU A 240 2.70 3.61 -3.99
C LEU A 240 1.89 3.16 -5.21
N CYS A 241 2.21 1.99 -5.77
CA CYS A 241 1.58 1.48 -6.99
C CYS A 241 1.55 -0.06 -7.08
N GLY A 242 0.88 -0.58 -8.11
CA GLY A 242 0.79 -2.00 -8.45
C GLY A 242 1.07 -2.20 -9.94
N HIS A 243 0.12 -2.81 -10.64
CA HIS A 243 0.08 -3.07 -12.09
C HIS A 243 1.10 -4.09 -12.60
N ASP A 244 2.38 -3.89 -12.29
CA ASP A 244 3.37 -4.96 -12.48
C ASP A 244 3.21 -5.98 -11.34
N HIS A 245 3.08 -7.25 -11.70
CA HIS A 245 2.69 -8.33 -10.79
C HIS A 245 3.88 -8.85 -9.96
N ASN A 246 4.54 -7.98 -9.23
CA ASN A 246 5.68 -8.32 -8.37
C ASN A 246 5.83 -7.28 -7.24
N LEU A 247 6.91 -7.42 -6.46
CA LEU A 247 7.24 -6.51 -5.38
C LEU A 247 8.54 -5.78 -5.71
N GLN A 248 8.53 -4.45 -5.66
CA GLN A 248 9.73 -3.65 -5.90
C GLN A 248 9.82 -2.47 -4.95
N TYR A 249 11.03 -2.20 -4.47
CA TYR A 249 11.36 -0.89 -3.92
C TYR A 249 12.40 -0.22 -4.79
N LEU A 250 12.07 0.99 -5.24
CA LEU A 250 13.00 1.87 -5.92
C LEU A 250 13.13 3.18 -5.14
N GLN A 251 14.24 3.89 -5.34
CA GLN A 251 14.45 5.21 -4.76
C GLN A 251 15.26 6.07 -5.71
N ASP A 252 14.73 7.24 -6.05
CA ASP A 252 15.41 8.20 -6.93
C ASP A 252 16.51 9.00 -6.21
N ASP A 253 17.23 9.82 -6.97
CA ASP A 253 18.30 10.66 -6.45
C ASP A 253 17.79 11.81 -5.54
N ALA A 254 16.49 12.13 -5.61
CA ALA A 254 15.84 13.09 -4.71
C ALA A 254 15.40 12.44 -3.38
N GLY A 255 15.56 11.12 -3.25
CA GLY A 255 15.21 10.34 -2.07
C GLY A 255 13.75 9.89 -2.02
N ILE A 256 12.97 10.09 -3.10
CA ILE A 256 11.57 9.67 -3.20
C ILE A 256 11.52 8.15 -3.31
N GLY A 257 10.77 7.50 -2.42
CA GLY A 257 10.55 6.07 -2.50
C GLY A 257 9.45 5.70 -3.49
N TYR A 258 9.67 4.68 -4.30
CA TYR A 258 8.65 4.07 -5.15
C TYR A 258 8.39 2.66 -4.63
N VAL A 259 7.18 2.47 -4.10
CA VAL A 259 6.73 1.25 -3.43
C VAL A 259 5.77 0.53 -4.38
N LEU A 260 6.23 -0.55 -4.99
CA LEU A 260 5.43 -1.34 -5.91
C LEU A 260 4.97 -2.63 -5.21
N SER A 261 3.67 -2.80 -5.10
CA SER A 261 3.02 -3.89 -4.35
C SER A 261 1.92 -4.58 -5.18
N GLY A 262 2.25 -5.04 -6.39
CA GLY A 262 1.28 -5.67 -7.33
C GLY A 262 1.20 -7.20 -7.24
N ALA A 263 1.64 -7.81 -6.14
CA ALA A 263 1.72 -9.26 -6.00
C ALA A 263 0.56 -9.87 -5.20
N GLY A 264 -0.62 -9.27 -5.25
CA GLY A 264 -1.79 -9.71 -4.48
C GLY A 264 -2.44 -10.99 -4.99
N ASN A 265 -2.39 -11.24 -6.30
CA ASN A 265 -3.04 -12.38 -6.95
C ASN A 265 -2.13 -13.08 -7.97
N PHE A 266 -1.31 -12.32 -8.69
CA PHE A 266 -0.37 -12.84 -9.68
C PHE A 266 1.07 -12.54 -9.28
N VAL A 267 2.00 -13.34 -9.83
CA VAL A 267 3.44 -13.12 -9.71
C VAL A 267 4.05 -13.27 -11.09
N GLU A 268 4.73 -12.22 -11.56
CA GLU A 268 5.45 -12.16 -12.83
C GLU A 268 6.91 -11.76 -12.60
N HIS A 269 7.82 -12.57 -13.14
CA HIS A 269 9.27 -12.53 -12.94
C HIS A 269 10.00 -11.74 -14.03
N SER A 270 9.24 -11.01 -14.84
CA SER A 270 9.78 -10.17 -15.91
C SER A 270 10.73 -9.11 -15.36
N LEU A 271 11.83 -8.90 -16.06
CA LEU A 271 12.75 -7.76 -15.93
C LEU A 271 12.88 -7.00 -17.26
N LYS A 272 11.86 -7.09 -18.12
CA LYS A 272 11.84 -6.58 -19.50
C LYS A 272 12.24 -5.11 -19.60
N HIS A 273 11.92 -4.30 -18.60
CA HIS A 273 12.17 -2.86 -18.60
C HIS A 273 13.27 -2.43 -17.64
N LYS A 274 14.13 -3.35 -17.19
CA LYS A 274 15.27 -3.02 -16.32
C LYS A 274 16.15 -1.91 -16.87
N ASP A 275 16.44 -1.93 -18.18
CA ASP A 275 17.28 -0.92 -18.84
C ASP A 275 16.53 0.40 -19.13
N LYS A 276 15.24 0.50 -18.77
CA LYS A 276 14.44 1.74 -18.87
C LYS A 276 14.37 2.50 -17.55
N VAL A 277 14.86 1.90 -16.46
CA VAL A 277 14.94 2.52 -15.14
C VAL A 277 16.37 3.05 -14.94
N PRO A 278 16.56 4.27 -14.42
CA PRO A 278 17.90 4.80 -14.14
C PRO A 278 18.73 3.88 -13.24
N GLU A 279 20.02 3.80 -13.53
CA GLU A 279 20.94 2.96 -12.77
C GLU A 279 20.94 3.34 -11.29
N GLY A 280 20.88 2.34 -10.42
CA GLY A 280 20.85 2.53 -8.97
C GLY A 280 19.48 2.80 -8.37
N TYR A 281 18.43 3.09 -9.15
CA TYR A 281 17.10 3.33 -8.59
C TYR A 281 16.51 2.07 -7.93
N LEU A 282 16.61 0.91 -8.60
CA LEU A 282 16.13 -0.36 -8.07
C LEU A 282 16.95 -0.79 -6.84
N ARG A 283 16.29 -0.94 -5.69
CA ARG A 283 16.91 -1.36 -4.42
C ARG A 283 16.47 -2.75 -3.98
N PHE A 284 15.25 -3.14 -4.35
CA PHE A 284 14.67 -4.45 -4.07
C PHE A 284 13.73 -4.87 -5.19
N TYR A 285 13.76 -6.16 -5.52
CA TYR A 285 12.89 -6.82 -6.49
C TYR A 285 12.61 -8.24 -5.99
N GLU A 286 11.36 -8.66 -6.00
CA GLU A 286 10.93 -10.01 -5.63
C GLU A 286 9.76 -10.45 -6.51
N ALA A 287 9.94 -11.60 -7.15
CA ALA A 287 8.97 -12.20 -8.06
C ALA A 287 9.11 -13.74 -8.15
N GLU A 288 9.66 -14.38 -7.12
CA GLU A 288 9.79 -15.83 -7.08
C GLU A 288 8.40 -16.45 -6.98
N LEU A 289 8.03 -17.25 -7.98
CA LEU A 289 6.71 -17.89 -8.09
C LEU A 289 6.38 -18.77 -6.87
N GLU A 290 7.41 -19.34 -6.24
CA GLU A 290 7.28 -20.18 -5.04
C GLU A 290 6.84 -19.40 -3.80
N ASN A 291 7.11 -18.08 -3.75
CA ASN A 291 6.72 -17.22 -2.64
C ASN A 291 5.22 -16.89 -2.64
N MET A 292 4.49 -17.21 -3.73
CA MET A 292 3.03 -17.08 -3.83
C MET A 292 2.49 -15.67 -3.60
N GLY A 293 3.27 -14.65 -3.97
CA GLY A 293 2.88 -13.24 -3.91
C GLY A 293 3.32 -12.53 -2.63
N GLY A 294 2.66 -11.43 -2.32
CA GLY A 294 2.93 -10.64 -1.12
C GLY A 294 2.31 -9.26 -1.15
N PHE A 295 2.62 -8.49 -0.11
CA PHE A 295 2.10 -7.16 0.13
C PHE A 295 3.11 -6.33 0.91
N VAL A 296 2.79 -5.05 1.12
CA VAL A 296 3.64 -4.14 1.90
C VAL A 296 2.94 -3.70 3.17
N TYR A 297 3.67 -3.77 4.28
CA TYR A 297 3.29 -3.20 5.57
C TYR A 297 4.08 -1.90 5.81
N VAL A 298 3.37 -0.83 6.14
CA VAL A 298 3.94 0.48 6.40
C VAL A 298 3.66 0.89 7.84
N GLN A 299 4.69 1.39 8.52
CA GLN A 299 4.58 2.03 9.82
C GLN A 299 5.19 3.43 9.77
N ILE A 300 4.42 4.45 10.10
CA ILE A 300 4.86 5.84 10.12
C ILE A 300 4.87 6.32 11.56
N THR A 301 6.04 6.78 12.00
CA THR A 301 6.28 7.41 13.30
C THR A 301 6.65 8.89 13.10
N PRO A 302 6.76 9.69 14.18
CA PRO A 302 7.30 11.04 14.08
C PRO A 302 8.71 11.13 13.48
N LYS A 303 9.48 10.05 13.44
CA LYS A 303 10.90 10.05 13.02
C LYS A 303 11.13 9.45 11.64
N GLU A 304 10.36 8.43 11.30
CA GLU A 304 10.53 7.68 10.04
C GLU A 304 9.26 6.94 9.63
N MET A 305 9.16 6.68 8.33
CA MET A 305 8.25 5.77 7.67
C MET A 305 9.02 4.49 7.31
N THR A 306 8.69 3.40 7.98
CA THR A 306 9.25 2.07 7.71
C THR A 306 8.36 1.31 6.74
N ILE A 307 8.96 0.78 5.68
CA ILE A 307 8.29 0.01 4.62
C ILE A 307 8.82 -1.40 4.66
N THR A 308 7.94 -2.39 4.83
CA THR A 308 8.31 -3.81 4.96
C THR A 308 7.55 -4.64 3.93
N TYR A 309 8.27 -5.37 3.08
CA TYR A 309 7.69 -6.29 2.10
C TYR A 309 7.52 -7.67 2.74
N ILE A 310 6.33 -8.23 2.64
CA ILE A 310 5.94 -9.46 3.34
C ILE A 310 5.36 -10.44 2.33
N GLN A 311 5.87 -11.66 2.33
CA GLN A 311 5.29 -12.80 1.60
C GLN A 311 4.40 -13.65 2.52
N PRO A 312 3.51 -14.47 1.93
CA PRO A 312 2.88 -15.58 2.63
C PRO A 312 3.87 -16.40 3.48
N GLY A 313 3.43 -16.79 4.69
CA GLY A 313 4.27 -17.45 5.69
C GLY A 313 4.99 -16.48 6.63
N GLY A 314 4.80 -15.17 6.46
CA GLY A 314 5.19 -14.13 7.42
C GLY A 314 6.66 -13.73 7.35
N LYS A 315 7.37 -14.13 6.30
CA LYS A 315 8.76 -13.74 6.07
C LYS A 315 8.81 -12.29 5.59
N SER A 316 9.58 -11.47 6.31
CA SER A 316 10.00 -10.15 5.85
C SER A 316 11.08 -10.32 4.79
N LEU A 317 10.81 -9.85 3.57
CA LEU A 317 11.68 -9.99 2.41
C LEU A 317 12.69 -8.84 2.33
N PHE A 318 12.21 -7.64 2.63
CA PHE A 318 12.97 -6.40 2.55
C PHE A 318 12.35 -5.36 3.47
N GLN A 319 13.20 -4.52 4.04
CA GLN A 319 12.78 -3.39 4.86
C GLN A 319 13.66 -2.18 4.57
N THR A 320 13.03 -1.00 4.52
CA THR A 320 13.69 0.28 4.33
C THR A 320 12.95 1.37 5.11
N THR A 321 13.57 2.54 5.24
CA THR A 321 13.03 3.69 5.96
C THR A 321 13.13 4.96 5.13
N LEU A 322 12.09 5.79 5.20
CA LEU A 322 12.05 7.14 4.65
C LEU A 322 11.82 8.14 5.79
N HIS A 323 12.32 9.36 5.65
CA HIS A 323 12.26 10.39 6.68
C HIS A 323 11.17 11.43 6.37
N PRO A 324 10.66 12.14 7.40
CA PRO A 324 9.71 13.22 7.19
C PRO A 324 10.35 14.35 6.36
N ARG A 325 9.53 15.07 5.59
CA ARG A 325 9.96 16.19 4.74
C ARG A 325 10.59 17.33 5.53
N PHE A 326 10.21 17.48 6.80
CA PHE A 326 10.70 18.45 7.76
C PHE A 326 10.39 17.97 9.19
N MET A 327 11.16 18.47 10.15
CA MET A 327 11.08 18.13 11.58
C MET A 327 10.06 18.97 12.33
#